data_AF-A0A1G4ANN3-F1
#
_entry.id   AF-A0A1G4ANN3-F1
#
_cell.length_a   1.000
_cell.length_b   1.000
_cell.length_c   1.000
_cell.angle_alpha   90.00
_cell.angle_beta   90.00
_cell.angle_gamma   90.00
#
_symmetry.space_group_name_H-M   'P 1'
#
loop_
_entity.id
_entity.type
_entity.pdbx_description
1 polymer ?
#
loop_
_entity_poly.entity_id
_entity_poly.type
_entity_poly.pdbx_seq_one_letter_code
_entity_poly.pdbx_strand_id
1 'polypeptide(L)'
;MVFITLLLLQYAAVLACAAPGARRNATEAGTSIVSIGSHLNDFTESDPTALDPKDPLASQGWTPFGGGNLKFEDGICDSMQQQRLATAAWDAHTLARFAKSLPTSGKHIATWRAYIGPDFSNFQDRITKNFERAQEFKDKQKFDIILSCKDTQNKCGRQIDGKSVGGYAWTQAWYFGWKYYHITLCPIYFGLDTLDEKFDLIESELGNGETKHAAKAEWQMNTGQYLLHEMMHLLICHSGETGRWAYGPAMGHKLAQRPLAQGGGGQRSSTNSGSYAWLANSLYFYHVTNYFPQPPGFKDISAIHRLSSGQLAQMETAFSINLGYMNFSEGIWTTEETDRRFNTACEGMKNPPPAMSAPPLSEIPRPDCAYNGPAFAQSPAEAHIHDFCSNEEFWDTVIVPPISLGLDKTSDNRQKAAGIAKGYAIGGTDDKLWLGLMFSRDSCTGSFQFSLGETNDEKRDYCKSRLRTILNGCGTGTVTAKKGGTLVEGCHIYAMMAAQNDPFDEWYKDQGELKCEDTAATGESALKGTCTCWYSGYPGLTDVFKKPNSNVCKAGDINLKDLITN
;
A
#
# COMPACT_ATOMS: atom_id res chain seq x y z
N MET A 1 -15.18 41.53 32.28
CA MET A 1 -14.36 42.66 31.80
C MET A 1 -12.90 42.25 31.98
N VAL A 2 -12.24 41.97 30.86
CA VAL A 2 -10.79 41.88 30.56
C VAL A 2 -9.80 41.60 31.72
N PHE A 3 -9.11 40.47 31.64
CA PHE A 3 -7.80 40.28 32.29
C PHE A 3 -6.72 40.05 31.22
N ILE A 4 -5.70 40.89 31.29
CA ILE A 4 -4.53 41.01 30.42
C ILE A 4 -3.31 40.83 31.33
N THR A 5 -2.46 39.86 30.96
CA THR A 5 -0.98 39.99 30.90
C THR A 5 -0.11 39.78 32.15
N LEU A 6 0.66 38.68 32.04
CA LEU A 6 2.09 38.40 32.36
C LEU A 6 2.70 38.71 33.74
N LEU A 7 3.37 37.68 34.28
CA LEU A 7 4.57 37.81 35.10
C LEU A 7 5.54 36.63 34.84
N LEU A 8 6.71 36.98 34.27
CA LEU A 8 7.94 36.21 34.19
C LEU A 8 8.77 36.48 35.45
N LEU A 9 9.39 35.45 36.03
CA LEU A 9 10.31 35.56 37.17
C LEU A 9 11.43 34.51 37.05
N GLN A 10 12.66 35.01 36.87
CA GLN A 10 13.97 34.63 37.46
C GLN A 10 14.40 33.13 37.50
N TYR A 11 15.65 32.72 37.24
CA TYR A 11 16.90 33.15 37.92
C TYR A 11 18.17 32.77 37.13
N ALA A 12 19.26 33.49 37.38
CA ALA A 12 20.63 33.22 36.92
C ALA A 12 21.60 32.96 38.10
N ALA A 13 22.68 32.20 37.85
CA ALA A 13 24.07 32.24 38.41
C ALA A 13 24.69 30.81 38.33
N VAL A 14 25.95 30.54 37.96
CA VAL A 14 27.22 31.06 38.52
C VAL A 14 28.40 30.83 37.54
N LEU A 15 29.18 31.90 37.39
CA LEU A 15 30.62 32.12 37.15
C LEU A 15 31.50 31.34 36.16
N ALA A 16 32.31 32.17 35.49
CA ALA A 16 33.44 31.92 34.61
C ALA A 16 34.80 32.02 35.33
N CYS A 17 35.83 31.41 34.74
CA CYS A 17 37.22 31.89 34.80
C CYS A 17 37.88 31.72 33.41
N ALA A 18 38.47 32.80 32.90
CA ALA A 18 39.37 32.88 31.74
C ALA A 18 40.84 32.63 32.22
N ALA A 19 41.91 32.38 31.46
CA ALA A 19 42.33 32.53 30.05
C ALA A 19 43.65 31.69 29.85
N PRO A 20 44.59 32.01 28.92
CA PRO A 20 44.61 31.76 27.46
C PRO A 20 45.86 30.96 26.97
N GLY A 21 45.84 30.44 25.73
CA GLY A 21 47.06 30.36 24.90
C GLY A 21 47.31 29.13 24.01
N ALA A 22 47.68 29.42 22.76
CA ALA A 22 48.54 28.69 21.82
C ALA A 22 47.94 27.75 20.74
N ARG A 23 48.52 27.91 19.54
CA ARG A 23 48.22 27.38 18.20
C ARG A 23 48.55 25.89 18.03
N ARG A 24 47.75 25.15 17.22
CA ARG A 24 48.11 24.53 15.91
C ARG A 24 47.10 23.43 15.49
N ASN A 25 46.68 23.53 14.22
CA ASN A 25 46.38 22.51 13.20
C ASN A 25 45.47 21.28 13.45
N ALA A 26 44.66 21.07 12.40
CA ALA A 26 44.29 19.81 11.75
C ALA A 26 42.96 19.14 12.17
N THR A 27 42.05 19.14 11.19
CA THR A 27 41.15 18.04 10.76
C THR A 27 40.50 17.18 11.84
N GLU A 28 39.16 17.27 11.94
CA GLU A 28 38.27 16.15 11.67
C GLU A 28 36.80 16.61 11.59
N ALA A 29 36.13 16.16 10.54
CA ALA A 29 34.72 16.41 10.29
C ALA A 29 33.89 15.38 11.08
N GLY A 30 33.24 15.85 12.15
CA GLY A 30 32.23 15.10 12.88
C GLY A 30 30.84 15.43 12.35
N THR A 31 30.25 14.51 11.59
CA THR A 31 28.85 14.57 11.14
C THR A 31 27.94 14.29 12.33
N SER A 32 27.15 15.28 12.75
CA SER A 32 26.13 15.12 13.79
C SER A 32 24.80 14.77 13.14
N ILE A 33 24.27 13.58 13.45
CA ILE A 33 22.91 13.14 13.06
C ILE A 33 21.95 13.74 14.08
N VAL A 34 21.10 14.67 13.64
CA VAL A 34 19.98 15.18 14.44
C VAL A 34 18.75 14.33 14.12
N SER A 35 18.33 13.55 15.12
CA SER A 35 17.04 12.87 15.16
C SER A 35 15.93 13.90 15.37
N ILE A 36 14.97 13.96 14.45
CA ILE A 36 13.72 14.72 14.61
C ILE A 36 12.59 13.69 14.73
N GLY A 37 12.35 13.26 15.95
CA GLY A 37 11.13 12.55 16.35
C GLY A 37 10.43 13.35 17.43
N SER A 38 9.28 13.94 17.09
CA SER A 38 8.15 14.35 17.96
C SER A 38 7.43 15.55 17.36
N HIS A 39 6.23 15.32 16.79
CA HIS A 39 5.11 16.29 16.73
C HIS A 39 3.94 15.67 15.97
N LEU A 40 3.29 14.67 16.57
CA LEU A 40 1.92 14.27 16.23
C LEU A 40 1.32 13.66 17.50
N ASN A 41 0.66 14.50 18.31
CA ASN A 41 -0.30 14.10 19.34
C ASN A 41 -0.97 15.39 19.82
N ASP A 42 -2.10 15.72 19.21
CA ASP A 42 -3.16 16.53 19.81
C ASP A 42 -4.31 16.53 18.81
N PHE A 43 -5.40 15.84 19.15
CA PHE A 43 -6.80 16.14 18.83
C PHE A 43 -7.65 14.91 19.18
N THR A 44 -8.15 14.87 20.42
CA THR A 44 -9.31 14.06 20.81
C THR A 44 -10.29 14.94 21.59
N GLU A 45 -11.56 14.50 21.54
CA GLU A 45 -12.75 14.98 22.25
C GLU A 45 -13.63 16.06 21.58
N SER A 46 -14.77 15.60 21.05
CA SER A 46 -16.06 16.18 21.44
C SER A 46 -17.14 15.09 21.51
N ASP A 47 -17.88 15.15 22.61
CA ASP A 47 -18.84 14.22 23.22
C ASP A 47 -20.18 14.12 22.46
N PRO A 48 -20.86 12.96 22.39
CA PRO A 48 -22.10 12.77 21.63
C PRO A 48 -23.33 12.70 22.55
N THR A 49 -24.24 13.66 22.49
CA THR A 49 -25.60 13.46 23.03
C THR A 49 -26.67 14.26 22.28
N ALA A 50 -27.60 13.53 21.64
CA ALA A 50 -29.07 13.71 21.73
C ALA A 50 -29.79 13.15 20.48
N LEU A 51 -30.45 12.02 20.65
CA LEU A 51 -31.51 11.51 19.77
C LEU A 51 -32.88 11.94 20.33
N ASP A 52 -33.80 12.35 19.47
CA ASP A 52 -35.26 12.26 19.73
C ASP A 52 -35.96 11.73 18.47
N PRO A 53 -36.72 10.60 18.54
CA PRO A 53 -37.32 9.95 17.40
C PRO A 53 -38.79 10.33 17.22
N LYS A 54 -39.20 10.69 16.00
CA LYS A 54 -40.59 10.51 15.54
C LYS A 54 -40.72 10.60 14.01
N ASP A 55 -41.38 9.57 13.50
CA ASP A 55 -42.19 9.42 12.30
C ASP A 55 -41.63 8.69 11.05
N PRO A 56 -42.42 7.75 10.49
CA PRO A 56 -41.99 6.71 9.57
C PRO A 56 -42.27 7.09 8.11
N LEU A 57 -41.40 6.64 7.21
CA LEU A 57 -41.73 6.09 5.88
C LEU A 57 -40.42 5.79 5.15
N ALA A 58 -40.05 4.51 5.16
CA ALA A 58 -38.92 3.97 4.42
C ALA A 58 -39.26 3.86 2.93
N SER A 59 -38.66 4.72 2.12
CA SER A 59 -38.32 4.41 0.72
C SER A 59 -37.12 5.26 0.30
N GLN A 60 -35.97 4.59 0.15
CA GLN A 60 -34.78 4.99 -0.63
C GLN A 60 -34.59 6.51 -0.83
N GLY A 61 -34.07 7.17 0.21
CA GLY A 61 -33.54 8.52 0.12
C GLY A 61 -32.06 8.48 -0.25
N TRP A 62 -31.74 8.93 -1.45
CA TRP A 62 -30.39 9.35 -1.81
C TRP A 62 -29.92 10.43 -0.83
N THR A 63 -28.82 10.18 -0.10
CA THR A 63 -28.16 11.20 0.72
C THR A 63 -27.27 12.08 -0.17
N PRO A 64 -27.47 13.41 -0.19
CA PRO A 64 -26.62 14.33 -0.95
C PRO A 64 -25.25 14.50 -0.27
N PHE A 65 -24.25 13.89 -0.91
CA PHE A 65 -22.80 14.17 -0.95
C PHE A 65 -22.17 14.98 0.18
N GLY A 66 -21.48 14.27 1.08
CA GLY A 66 -20.23 14.72 1.69
C GLY A 66 -19.09 13.82 1.21
N GLY A 67 -18.06 14.38 0.58
CA GLY A 67 -16.75 13.74 0.48
C GLY A 67 -16.46 12.88 -0.76
N GLY A 68 -15.61 13.39 -1.67
CA GLY A 68 -14.87 12.71 -2.72
C GLY A 68 -14.30 11.35 -2.38
N ASN A 69 -14.86 10.31 -2.98
CA ASN A 69 -14.34 8.95 -2.98
C ASN A 69 -13.78 8.60 -4.37
N LEU A 70 -12.88 7.62 -4.42
CA LEU A 70 -12.65 6.91 -5.67
C LEU A 70 -13.92 6.12 -5.95
N LYS A 71 -14.60 6.48 -7.03
CA LYS A 71 -15.78 5.76 -7.50
C LYS A 71 -15.37 4.95 -8.70
N PHE A 72 -15.71 3.68 -8.72
CA PHE A 72 -15.54 2.87 -9.91
C PHE A 72 -16.82 2.95 -10.72
N GLU A 73 -16.69 3.15 -12.03
CA GLU A 73 -17.83 3.07 -12.93
C GLU A 73 -18.42 1.65 -12.87
N ASP A 74 -19.71 1.55 -12.54
CA ASP A 74 -20.35 0.35 -12.00
C ASP A 74 -20.05 -0.94 -12.80
N GLY A 75 -19.37 -1.89 -12.12
CA GLY A 75 -19.12 -3.25 -12.63
C GLY A 75 -18.13 -3.35 -13.80
N ILE A 76 -17.45 -2.25 -14.14
CA ILE A 76 -16.55 -2.20 -15.30
C ILE A 76 -15.13 -2.65 -14.95
N CYS A 77 -14.65 -2.30 -13.76
CA CYS A 77 -13.35 -2.72 -13.26
C CYS A 77 -13.49 -4.04 -12.50
N ASP A 78 -12.66 -5.04 -12.80
CA ASP A 78 -12.55 -6.23 -11.95
C ASP A 78 -11.87 -5.90 -10.61
N SER A 79 -11.91 -6.83 -9.65
CA SER A 79 -11.35 -6.60 -8.31
C SER A 79 -9.85 -6.29 -8.31
N MET A 80 -9.08 -6.89 -9.23
CA MET A 80 -7.63 -6.66 -9.34
C MET A 80 -7.35 -5.27 -9.90
N GLN A 81 -8.10 -4.86 -10.93
CA GLN A 81 -8.02 -3.51 -11.48
C GLN A 81 -8.43 -2.46 -10.44
N GLN A 82 -9.49 -2.71 -9.67
CA GLN A 82 -9.92 -1.84 -8.57
C GLN A 82 -8.82 -1.68 -7.52
N GLN A 83 -8.22 -2.78 -7.07
CA GLN A 83 -7.12 -2.75 -6.11
C GLN A 83 -5.92 -1.96 -6.65
N ARG A 84 -5.51 -2.24 -7.90
CA ARG A 84 -4.40 -1.56 -8.55
C ARG A 84 -4.64 -0.05 -8.69
N LEU A 85 -5.87 0.34 -9.01
CA LEU A 85 -6.27 1.74 -9.08
C LEU A 85 -6.31 2.41 -7.71
N ALA A 86 -6.70 1.68 -6.67
CA ALA A 86 -6.63 2.17 -5.29
C ALA A 86 -5.18 2.40 -4.86
N THR A 87 -4.28 1.44 -5.09
CA THR A 87 -2.83 1.60 -4.86
C THR A 87 -2.28 2.79 -5.64
N ALA A 88 -2.59 2.89 -6.94
CA ALA A 88 -2.12 4.00 -7.76
C ALA A 88 -2.63 5.36 -7.29
N ALA A 89 -3.84 5.43 -6.70
CA ALA A 89 -4.36 6.66 -6.13
C ALA A 89 -3.61 7.06 -4.85
N TRP A 90 -3.17 6.09 -4.05
CA TRP A 90 -2.25 6.35 -2.92
C TRP A 90 -0.89 6.79 -3.39
N ASP A 91 -0.32 6.12 -4.39
CA ASP A 91 0.95 6.52 -4.99
C ASP A 91 0.86 7.94 -5.55
N ALA A 92 -0.20 8.25 -6.31
CA ALA A 92 -0.43 9.59 -6.87
C ALA A 92 -0.57 10.66 -5.76
N HIS A 93 -1.27 10.34 -4.67
CA HIS A 93 -1.38 11.20 -3.50
C HIS A 93 -0.01 11.44 -2.84
N THR A 94 0.79 10.39 -2.63
CA THR A 94 2.14 10.47 -2.07
C THR A 94 3.05 11.34 -2.94
N LEU A 95 3.04 11.11 -4.26
CA LEU A 95 3.80 11.91 -5.22
C LEU A 95 3.36 13.39 -5.21
N ALA A 96 2.06 13.67 -5.21
CA ALA A 96 1.54 15.03 -5.14
C ALA A 96 1.92 15.73 -3.83
N ARG A 97 1.79 15.05 -2.70
CA ARG A 97 2.20 15.56 -1.38
C ARG A 97 3.69 15.90 -1.34
N PHE A 98 4.53 15.07 -1.96
CA PHE A 98 5.96 15.33 -2.04
C PHE A 98 6.29 16.56 -2.91
N ALA A 99 5.56 16.73 -4.02
CA ALA A 99 5.81 17.77 -5.01
C ALA A 99 5.19 19.15 -4.68
N LYS A 100 4.25 19.23 -3.72
CA LYS A 100 3.58 20.49 -3.36
C LYS A 100 4.49 21.53 -2.69
N SER A 101 5.64 21.09 -2.17
CA SER A 101 6.54 21.97 -1.44
C SER A 101 7.38 22.82 -2.38
N LEU A 102 7.64 24.08 -2.00
CA LEU A 102 8.57 24.92 -2.73
C LEU A 102 9.98 24.29 -2.72
N PRO A 103 10.75 24.44 -3.80
CA PRO A 103 12.09 23.87 -3.88
C PRO A 103 13.04 24.61 -2.93
N THR A 104 13.38 23.97 -1.81
CA THR A 104 14.28 24.52 -0.76
C THR A 104 15.70 23.97 -0.81
N SER A 105 15.95 22.90 -1.57
CA SER A 105 17.26 22.25 -1.68
C SER A 105 17.82 22.31 -3.10
N GLY A 106 19.14 22.18 -3.23
CA GLY A 106 19.79 22.08 -4.55
C GLY A 106 19.24 20.93 -5.39
N LYS A 107 18.88 19.80 -4.74
CA LYS A 107 18.21 18.67 -5.39
C LYS A 107 16.86 19.07 -5.98
N HIS A 108 16.01 19.73 -5.19
CA HIS A 108 14.70 20.17 -5.67
C HIS A 108 14.84 21.17 -6.82
N ILE A 109 15.73 22.16 -6.68
CA ILE A 109 15.96 23.16 -7.73
C ILE A 109 16.43 22.48 -9.03
N ALA A 110 17.30 21.47 -8.95
CA ALA A 110 17.75 20.73 -10.12
C ALA A 110 16.58 19.99 -10.81
N THR A 111 15.75 19.27 -10.06
CA THR A 111 14.59 18.55 -10.61
C THR A 111 13.54 19.50 -11.20
N TRP A 112 13.26 20.62 -10.52
CA TRP A 112 12.36 21.66 -11.05
C TRP A 112 12.89 22.27 -12.34
N ARG A 113 14.18 22.58 -12.42
CA ARG A 113 14.80 23.06 -13.68
C ARG A 113 14.72 22.03 -14.80
N ALA A 114 14.82 20.74 -14.47
CA ALA A 114 14.76 19.67 -15.45
C ALA A 114 13.36 19.51 -16.06
N TYR A 115 12.29 19.56 -15.27
CA TYR A 115 10.93 19.24 -15.75
C TYR A 115 9.97 20.42 -15.87
N ILE A 116 10.28 21.54 -15.23
CA ILE A 116 9.51 22.79 -15.35
C ILE A 116 10.26 23.79 -16.22
N GLY A 117 11.54 24.02 -15.95
CA GLY A 117 12.41 24.89 -16.74
C GLY A 117 13.14 25.92 -15.87
N PRO A 118 14.10 26.68 -16.41
CA PRO A 118 14.92 27.62 -15.63
C PRO A 118 14.13 28.79 -15.04
N ASP A 119 13.01 29.15 -15.66
CA ASP A 119 12.08 30.21 -15.27
C ASP A 119 10.94 29.73 -14.35
N PHE A 120 11.09 28.53 -13.74
CA PHE A 120 10.08 27.93 -12.87
C PHE A 120 9.63 28.82 -11.72
N SER A 121 10.50 29.72 -11.22
CA SER A 121 10.21 30.64 -10.13
C SER A 121 8.96 31.50 -10.39
N ASN A 122 8.68 31.84 -11.64
CA ASN A 122 7.51 32.64 -12.02
C ASN A 122 6.19 31.86 -11.93
N PHE A 123 6.26 30.54 -11.76
CA PHE A 123 5.11 29.63 -11.82
C PHE A 123 5.00 28.71 -10.61
N GLN A 124 5.88 28.86 -9.61
CA GLN A 124 5.91 28.01 -8.41
C GLN A 124 4.55 27.95 -7.72
N ASP A 125 3.92 29.09 -7.43
CA ASP A 125 2.61 29.17 -6.79
C ASP A 125 1.53 28.40 -7.54
N ARG A 126 1.52 28.49 -8.88
CA ARG A 126 0.56 27.73 -9.70
C ARG A 126 0.82 26.23 -9.58
N ILE A 127 2.08 25.83 -9.68
CA ILE A 127 2.48 24.42 -9.67
C ILE A 127 2.16 23.79 -8.31
N THR A 128 2.58 24.43 -7.21
CA THR A 128 2.35 23.93 -5.85
C THR A 128 0.85 23.87 -5.52
N LYS A 129 0.05 24.88 -5.92
CA LYS A 129 -1.41 24.84 -5.76
C LYS A 129 -2.07 23.72 -6.56
N ASN A 130 -1.57 23.39 -7.74
CA ASN A 130 -2.13 22.26 -8.51
C ASN A 130 -1.82 20.92 -7.84
N PHE A 131 -0.61 20.72 -7.29
CA PHE A 131 -0.30 19.55 -6.48
C PHE A 131 -1.11 19.49 -5.18
N GLU A 132 -1.32 20.63 -4.52
CA GLU A 132 -2.19 20.73 -3.34
C GLU A 132 -3.61 20.26 -3.69
N ARG A 133 -4.20 20.73 -4.80
CA ARG A 133 -5.53 20.28 -5.23
C ARG A 133 -5.59 18.79 -5.56
N ALA A 134 -4.55 18.25 -6.21
CA ALA A 134 -4.47 16.82 -6.49
C ALA A 134 -4.39 15.99 -5.19
N GLN A 135 -3.63 16.46 -4.19
CA GLN A 135 -3.56 15.83 -2.87
C GLN A 135 -4.90 15.92 -2.12
N GLU A 136 -5.59 17.07 -2.19
CA GLU A 136 -6.85 17.35 -1.51
C GLU A 136 -8.01 16.43 -1.93
N PHE A 137 -7.89 15.73 -3.07
CA PHE A 137 -8.83 14.67 -3.46
C PHE A 137 -9.06 13.68 -2.31
N LYS A 138 -7.98 13.23 -1.67
CA LYS A 138 -8.04 12.31 -0.51
C LYS A 138 -8.32 13.07 0.79
N ASP A 139 -7.53 14.09 1.08
CA ASP A 139 -7.50 14.70 2.42
C ASP A 139 -8.77 15.47 2.78
N LYS A 140 -9.34 16.16 1.79
CA LYS A 140 -10.51 17.02 2.01
C LYS A 140 -11.75 16.50 1.32
N GLN A 141 -11.61 15.39 0.58
CA GLN A 141 -12.68 14.73 -0.14
C GLN A 141 -13.54 15.78 -0.90
N LYS A 142 -12.90 16.72 -1.60
CA LYS A 142 -13.63 17.87 -2.19
C LYS A 142 -14.41 17.50 -3.45
N PHE A 143 -14.08 16.38 -4.08
CA PHE A 143 -14.66 15.95 -5.34
C PHE A 143 -14.45 14.45 -5.55
N ASP A 144 -15.42 13.79 -6.19
CA ASP A 144 -15.27 12.41 -6.62
C ASP A 144 -14.42 12.33 -7.89
N ILE A 145 -13.59 11.31 -7.98
CA ILE A 145 -12.98 10.86 -9.24
C ILE A 145 -13.64 9.54 -9.59
N ILE A 146 -14.30 9.52 -10.75
CA ILE A 146 -14.91 8.31 -11.31
C ILE A 146 -13.87 7.64 -12.20
N LEU A 147 -13.38 6.49 -11.76
CA LEU A 147 -12.42 5.66 -12.46
C LEU A 147 -13.13 4.64 -13.34
N SER A 148 -12.64 4.46 -14.55
CA SER A 148 -13.12 3.45 -15.48
C SER A 148 -11.97 2.64 -16.06
N CYS A 149 -12.15 1.32 -16.09
CA CYS A 149 -11.23 0.36 -16.72
C CYS A 149 -11.63 0.03 -18.17
N LYS A 150 -12.73 0.62 -18.66
CA LYS A 150 -13.19 0.48 -20.05
C LYS A 150 -13.07 1.82 -20.75
N ASP A 151 -12.83 1.75 -22.06
CA ASP A 151 -12.72 2.91 -22.91
C ASP A 151 -14.07 3.65 -23.10
N THR A 152 -14.43 4.51 -22.16
CA THR A 152 -15.71 5.26 -22.11
C THR A 152 -15.93 6.23 -23.28
N GLN A 153 -14.86 6.68 -23.92
CA GLN A 153 -14.84 7.71 -24.98
C GLN A 153 -14.19 7.21 -26.28
N ASN A 154 -13.92 5.90 -26.40
CA ASN A 154 -13.25 5.30 -27.55
C ASN A 154 -11.91 6.01 -27.91
N LYS A 155 -11.08 6.25 -26.89
CA LYS A 155 -9.77 6.90 -26.99
C LYS A 155 -8.59 5.96 -26.73
N CYS A 156 -8.77 4.82 -26.05
CA CYS A 156 -7.71 3.85 -25.78
C CYS A 156 -7.15 3.22 -27.05
N GLY A 157 -7.99 3.06 -28.09
CA GLY A 157 -7.54 2.61 -29.40
C GLY A 157 -6.86 3.68 -30.25
N ARG A 158 -6.82 4.95 -29.80
CA ARG A 158 -6.20 6.03 -30.58
C ARG A 158 -4.69 5.99 -30.41
N GLN A 159 -4.01 6.32 -31.50
CA GLN A 159 -2.59 6.63 -31.44
C GLN A 159 -2.37 8.13 -31.53
N ILE A 160 -1.69 8.71 -30.54
CA ILE A 160 -1.25 10.11 -30.56
C ILE A 160 0.24 10.10 -30.84
N ASP A 161 0.65 10.65 -31.99
CA ASP A 161 2.04 10.59 -32.47
C ASP A 161 2.60 9.15 -32.55
N GLY A 162 1.76 8.20 -32.97
CA GLY A 162 2.11 6.77 -33.06
C GLY A 162 2.06 5.99 -31.75
N LYS A 163 1.51 6.57 -30.67
CA LYS A 163 1.54 5.99 -29.32
C LYS A 163 0.17 5.60 -28.83
N SER A 164 0.06 4.41 -28.25
CA SER A 164 -1.13 4.03 -27.51
C SER A 164 -1.37 4.98 -26.32
N VAL A 165 -2.62 5.37 -26.14
CA VAL A 165 -3.07 6.14 -24.98
C VAL A 165 -3.13 5.19 -23.77
N GLY A 166 -2.42 5.50 -22.68
CA GLY A 166 -2.50 4.71 -21.45
C GLY A 166 -3.61 5.14 -20.50
N GLY A 167 -4.13 6.33 -20.67
CA GLY A 167 -5.31 6.82 -19.96
C GLY A 167 -5.75 8.16 -20.54
N TYR A 168 -6.92 8.61 -20.13
CA TYR A 168 -7.37 9.96 -20.39
C TYR A 168 -8.35 10.41 -19.32
N ALA A 169 -8.28 11.69 -18.97
CA ALA A 169 -9.28 12.33 -18.14
C ALA A 169 -10.30 13.10 -18.97
N TRP A 170 -11.51 13.24 -18.44
CA TRP A 170 -12.54 14.13 -18.97
C TRP A 170 -13.47 14.60 -17.85
N THR A 171 -14.22 15.67 -18.11
CA THR A 171 -15.15 16.25 -17.13
C THR A 171 -16.53 16.34 -17.76
N GLN A 172 -17.52 15.74 -17.11
CA GLN A 172 -18.92 15.83 -17.52
C GLN A 172 -19.62 16.93 -16.72
N ALA A 173 -20.17 17.93 -17.41
CA ALA A 173 -21.08 18.88 -16.78
C ALA A 173 -22.51 18.30 -16.79
N TRP A 174 -23.19 18.35 -15.66
CA TRP A 174 -24.59 18.00 -15.52
C TRP A 174 -25.47 19.25 -15.55
N TYR A 175 -26.76 19.10 -15.86
CA TYR A 175 -27.67 20.22 -16.11
C TYR A 175 -27.91 21.15 -14.89
N PHE A 176 -27.57 20.69 -13.68
CA PHE A 176 -27.61 21.50 -12.45
C PHE A 176 -26.26 22.16 -12.09
N GLY A 177 -25.29 22.17 -13.00
CA GLY A 177 -23.96 22.76 -12.75
C GLY A 177 -22.99 21.85 -12.00
N TRP A 178 -23.41 20.66 -11.55
CA TRP A 178 -22.52 19.64 -11.03
C TRP A 178 -21.54 19.17 -12.10
N LYS A 179 -20.28 18.94 -11.71
CA LYS A 179 -19.25 18.39 -12.58
C LYS A 179 -18.79 17.05 -12.03
N TYR A 180 -18.77 16.04 -12.90
CA TYR A 180 -18.19 14.74 -12.61
C TYR A 180 -16.83 14.65 -13.29
N TYR A 181 -15.84 14.19 -12.53
CA TYR A 181 -14.46 14.08 -12.98
C TYR A 181 -14.18 12.61 -13.28
N HIS A 182 -13.95 12.30 -14.55
CA HIS A 182 -13.73 10.93 -15.00
C HIS A 182 -12.27 10.74 -15.38
N ILE A 183 -11.69 9.63 -14.97
CA ILE A 183 -10.42 9.14 -15.51
C ILE A 183 -10.66 7.73 -16.04
N THR A 184 -10.34 7.52 -17.30
CA THR A 184 -10.35 6.20 -17.93
C THR A 184 -8.92 5.73 -18.11
N LEU A 185 -8.61 4.54 -17.60
CA LEU A 185 -7.31 3.91 -17.75
C LEU A 185 -7.41 2.84 -18.82
N CYS A 186 -6.51 2.90 -19.79
CA CYS A 186 -6.47 1.99 -20.93
C CYS A 186 -5.68 0.73 -20.58
N PRO A 187 -5.83 -0.38 -21.32
CA PRO A 187 -5.25 -1.65 -20.92
C PRO A 187 -3.75 -1.62 -20.65
N ILE A 188 -2.99 -0.82 -21.40
CA ILE A 188 -1.53 -0.67 -21.23
C ILE A 188 -1.12 -0.11 -19.86
N TYR A 189 -2.00 0.63 -19.19
CA TYR A 189 -1.78 1.10 -17.82
C TYR A 189 -1.68 -0.04 -16.82
N PHE A 190 -2.44 -1.11 -17.01
CA PHE A 190 -2.50 -2.25 -16.09
C PHE A 190 -1.28 -3.18 -16.20
N GLY A 191 -0.36 -2.92 -17.13
CA GLY A 191 0.94 -3.60 -17.23
C GLY A 191 2.11 -2.86 -16.57
N LEU A 192 1.88 -1.68 -15.98
CA LEU A 192 2.95 -0.86 -15.36
C LEU A 192 3.21 -1.26 -13.92
N ASP A 193 4.45 -1.30 -13.46
CA ASP A 193 4.73 -1.53 -12.03
C ASP A 193 4.11 -0.42 -11.14
N THR A 194 3.75 -0.77 -9.90
CA THR A 194 3.38 0.17 -8.84
C THR A 194 4.58 0.99 -8.36
N LEU A 195 4.36 2.03 -7.56
CA LEU A 195 5.46 2.82 -7.00
C LEU A 195 6.38 1.94 -6.12
N ASP A 196 5.80 1.09 -5.28
CA ASP A 196 6.54 0.19 -4.38
C ASP A 196 7.32 -0.88 -5.15
N GLU A 197 6.72 -1.53 -6.14
CA GLU A 197 7.44 -2.49 -6.99
C GLU A 197 8.64 -1.84 -7.71
N LYS A 198 8.50 -0.58 -8.15
CA LYS A 198 9.63 0.18 -8.72
C LYS A 198 10.69 0.52 -7.68
N PHE A 199 10.28 0.82 -6.46
CA PHE A 199 11.18 1.11 -5.36
C PHE A 199 12.00 -0.13 -5.01
N ASP A 200 11.36 -1.27 -4.81
CA ASP A 200 12.00 -2.56 -4.50
C ASP A 200 13.02 -2.97 -5.58
N LEU A 201 12.65 -2.80 -6.85
CA LEU A 201 13.56 -3.05 -7.98
C LEU A 201 14.82 -2.17 -7.87
N ILE A 202 14.64 -0.87 -7.63
CA ILE A 202 15.75 0.08 -7.58
C ILE A 202 16.61 -0.14 -6.34
N GLU A 203 16.02 -0.40 -5.17
CA GLU A 203 16.76 -0.71 -3.95
C GLU A 203 17.60 -1.98 -4.09
N SER A 204 17.01 -3.04 -4.64
CA SER A 204 17.71 -4.30 -4.91
C SER A 204 18.91 -4.09 -5.82
N GLU A 205 18.76 -3.32 -6.90
CA GLU A 205 19.87 -3.01 -7.80
C GLU A 205 20.95 -2.15 -7.15
N LEU A 206 20.55 -1.14 -6.37
CA LEU A 206 21.49 -0.33 -5.62
C LEU A 206 22.30 -1.17 -4.62
N GLY A 207 21.67 -2.15 -3.96
CA GLY A 207 22.35 -3.11 -3.09
C GLY A 207 23.39 -3.96 -3.83
N ASN A 208 23.16 -4.21 -5.12
CA ASN A 208 24.10 -4.92 -6.01
C ASN A 208 25.14 -3.98 -6.68
N GLY A 209 25.12 -2.68 -6.36
CA GLY A 209 26.01 -1.68 -6.97
C GLY A 209 25.56 -1.20 -8.36
N GLU A 210 24.37 -1.60 -8.83
CA GLU A 210 23.80 -1.19 -10.10
C GLU A 210 23.00 0.11 -9.93
N THR A 211 23.50 1.21 -10.52
CA THR A 211 22.89 2.55 -10.32
C THR A 211 21.99 2.98 -11.47
N LYS A 212 21.84 2.14 -12.51
CA LYS A 212 21.23 2.53 -13.78
C LYS A 212 19.75 2.92 -13.62
N HIS A 213 18.94 2.13 -12.92
CA HIS A 213 17.51 2.40 -12.77
C HIS A 213 17.22 3.53 -11.75
N ALA A 214 18.12 3.75 -10.78
CA ALA A 214 18.06 4.93 -9.92
C ALA A 214 18.40 6.24 -10.66
N ALA A 215 19.37 6.20 -11.60
CA ALA A 215 19.90 7.40 -12.25
C ALA A 215 19.13 7.83 -13.51
N LYS A 216 18.27 7.00 -14.08
CA LYS A 216 17.57 7.27 -15.34
C LYS A 216 16.06 7.31 -15.14
N ALA A 217 15.46 8.46 -15.40
CA ALA A 217 14.03 8.69 -15.14
C ALA A 217 13.10 7.72 -15.89
N GLU A 218 13.49 7.25 -17.09
CA GLU A 218 12.70 6.31 -17.89
C GLU A 218 12.40 4.98 -17.17
N TRP A 219 13.22 4.58 -16.19
CA TRP A 219 13.04 3.34 -15.42
C TRP A 219 12.13 3.50 -14.19
N GLN A 220 11.69 4.72 -13.91
CA GLN A 220 10.92 5.07 -12.71
C GLN A 220 9.43 5.28 -12.99
N MET A 221 8.97 4.98 -14.22
CA MET A 221 7.56 5.07 -14.58
C MET A 221 6.75 4.03 -13.79
N ASN A 222 5.65 4.47 -13.17
CA ASN A 222 4.78 3.62 -12.35
C ASN A 222 3.30 4.03 -12.47
N THR A 223 2.40 3.19 -11.97
CA THR A 223 0.94 3.41 -11.99
C THR A 223 0.51 4.70 -11.29
N GLY A 224 1.16 5.06 -10.17
CA GLY A 224 0.89 6.29 -9.42
C GLY A 224 1.24 7.56 -10.18
N GLN A 225 2.42 7.60 -10.78
CA GLN A 225 2.86 8.69 -11.64
C GLN A 225 1.94 8.86 -12.85
N TYR A 226 1.43 7.76 -13.39
CA TYR A 226 0.50 7.78 -14.52
C TYR A 226 -0.91 8.24 -14.11
N LEU A 227 -1.42 7.80 -12.96
CA LEU A 227 -2.71 8.30 -12.46
C LEU A 227 -2.62 9.78 -12.10
N LEU A 228 -1.52 10.23 -11.49
CA LEU A 228 -1.27 11.65 -11.21
C LEU A 228 -1.24 12.49 -12.50
N HIS A 229 -0.69 11.96 -13.60
CA HIS A 229 -0.77 12.62 -14.91
C HIS A 229 -2.22 12.88 -15.31
N GLU A 230 -3.09 11.88 -15.18
CA GLU A 230 -4.50 12.01 -15.54
C GLU A 230 -5.26 12.94 -14.59
N MET A 231 -4.96 12.89 -13.28
CA MET A 231 -5.51 13.84 -12.31
C MET A 231 -5.20 15.29 -12.69
N MET A 232 -4.02 15.56 -13.26
CA MET A 232 -3.61 16.90 -13.70
C MET A 232 -4.35 17.40 -14.95
N HIS A 233 -5.09 16.55 -15.66
CA HIS A 233 -6.00 16.97 -16.73
C HIS A 233 -7.37 17.41 -16.21
N LEU A 234 -7.73 17.04 -14.97
CA LEU A 234 -9.02 17.42 -14.38
C LEU A 234 -9.04 18.92 -14.08
N LEU A 235 -10.12 19.60 -14.47
CA LEU A 235 -10.29 21.05 -14.25
C LEU A 235 -10.24 21.45 -12.77
N ILE A 236 -10.51 20.51 -11.86
CA ILE A 236 -10.43 20.74 -10.42
C ILE A 236 -8.99 20.73 -9.89
N CYS A 237 -8.09 19.99 -10.53
CA CYS A 237 -6.68 19.97 -10.19
C CYS A 237 -5.91 21.06 -10.94
N HIS A 238 -6.33 21.38 -12.16
CA HIS A 238 -5.65 22.32 -13.05
C HIS A 238 -6.55 23.47 -13.51
N SER A 239 -6.20 24.69 -13.09
CA SER A 239 -6.86 25.91 -13.56
C SER A 239 -6.18 26.43 -14.84
N GLY A 240 -6.54 25.87 -15.99
CA GLY A 240 -6.04 26.30 -17.30
C GLY A 240 -6.35 25.34 -18.44
N GLU A 241 -6.24 25.80 -19.68
CA GLU A 241 -6.20 24.91 -20.84
C GLU A 241 -4.91 24.10 -20.81
N THR A 242 -5.02 22.78 -20.88
CA THR A 242 -3.88 21.89 -21.07
C THR A 242 -3.23 22.23 -22.41
N GLY A 243 -1.98 22.69 -22.35
CA GLY A 243 -1.25 23.16 -23.53
C GLY A 243 -0.79 22.03 -24.45
N ARG A 244 0.13 22.34 -25.38
CA ARG A 244 0.76 21.32 -26.24
C ARG A 244 1.29 20.14 -25.40
N TRP A 245 0.96 18.94 -25.85
CA TRP A 245 1.28 17.69 -25.17
C TRP A 245 2.77 17.36 -25.30
N ALA A 246 3.43 17.15 -24.17
CA ALA A 246 4.73 16.51 -24.05
C ALA A 246 4.57 15.28 -23.15
N TYR A 247 4.95 14.11 -23.66
CA TYR A 247 4.78 12.83 -22.99
C TYR A 247 6.15 12.20 -22.70
N GLY A 248 6.27 11.50 -21.57
CA GLY A 248 7.55 10.90 -21.18
C GLY A 248 8.59 11.92 -20.66
N PRO A 249 9.69 11.42 -20.06
CA PRO A 249 10.64 12.26 -19.34
C PRO A 249 11.46 13.12 -20.31
N ALA A 250 11.76 12.60 -21.51
CA ALA A 250 12.53 13.29 -22.52
C ALA A 250 11.80 14.51 -23.08
N MET A 251 10.53 14.36 -23.46
CA MET A 251 9.77 15.49 -24.01
C MET A 251 9.32 16.46 -22.95
N GLY A 252 9.02 16.00 -21.72
CA GLY A 252 8.84 16.89 -20.57
C GLY A 252 10.07 17.76 -20.33
N HIS A 253 11.27 17.16 -20.38
CA HIS A 253 12.52 17.91 -20.30
C HIS A 253 12.71 18.88 -21.48
N LYS A 254 12.51 18.43 -22.72
CA LYS A 254 12.59 19.30 -23.90
C LYS A 254 11.64 20.50 -23.82
N LEU A 255 10.43 20.30 -23.30
CA LEU A 255 9.46 21.36 -23.06
C LEU A 255 9.98 22.37 -22.02
N ALA A 256 10.58 21.87 -20.93
CA ALA A 256 11.18 22.67 -19.88
C ALA A 256 12.41 23.49 -20.32
N GLN A 257 13.09 23.09 -21.40
CA GLN A 257 14.27 23.80 -21.92
C GLN A 257 13.93 24.86 -22.97
N ARG A 258 12.64 25.19 -23.15
CA ARG A 258 12.22 26.15 -24.17
C ARG A 258 12.69 27.58 -23.83
N PRO A 259 13.24 28.35 -24.79
CA PRO A 259 13.69 29.72 -24.51
C PRO A 259 12.58 30.68 -24.09
N LEU A 260 12.91 31.67 -23.25
CA LEU A 260 11.97 32.72 -22.79
C LEU A 260 11.26 33.44 -23.95
N ALA A 261 11.97 33.71 -25.05
CA ALA A 261 11.41 34.33 -26.25
C ALA A 261 10.29 33.50 -26.93
N GLN A 262 10.15 32.21 -26.60
CA GLN A 262 9.10 31.31 -27.09
C GLN A 262 8.04 31.00 -26.02
N GLY A 263 8.01 31.81 -24.95
CA GLY A 263 7.17 31.63 -23.77
C GLY A 263 7.89 30.99 -22.57
N GLY A 264 9.16 30.61 -22.69
CA GLY A 264 9.88 29.96 -21.60
C GLY A 264 9.46 28.52 -21.35
N GLY A 265 10.30 27.78 -20.64
CA GLY A 265 10.02 26.40 -20.24
C GLY A 265 8.98 26.35 -19.15
N GLY A 266 9.16 27.17 -18.12
CA GLY A 266 8.30 27.25 -16.94
C GLY A 266 6.85 27.49 -17.32
N GLN A 267 6.58 28.44 -18.22
CA GLN A 267 5.20 28.74 -18.65
C GLN A 267 4.52 27.55 -19.31
N ARG A 268 5.26 26.81 -20.15
CA ARG A 268 4.73 25.69 -20.96
C ARG A 268 4.58 24.42 -20.13
N SER A 269 5.59 24.08 -19.34
CA SER A 269 5.59 22.89 -18.49
C SER A 269 4.53 22.98 -17.40
N SER A 270 4.27 24.17 -16.87
CA SER A 270 3.24 24.36 -15.84
C SER A 270 1.79 24.29 -16.36
N THR A 271 1.58 24.09 -17.67
CA THR A 271 0.28 23.71 -18.26
C THR A 271 0.33 22.35 -18.96
N ASN A 272 1.36 21.55 -18.72
CA ASN A 272 1.53 20.21 -19.25
C ASN A 272 1.50 19.18 -18.11
N SER A 273 0.49 18.29 -18.09
CA SER A 273 0.35 17.23 -17.08
C SER A 273 1.57 16.30 -16.99
N GLY A 274 2.23 16.02 -18.11
CA GLY A 274 3.46 15.23 -18.19
C GLY A 274 4.58 15.81 -17.32
N SER A 275 4.80 17.12 -17.38
CA SER A 275 5.76 17.83 -16.56
C SER A 275 5.45 17.72 -15.06
N TYR A 276 4.17 17.76 -14.65
CA TYR A 276 3.79 17.56 -13.24
C TYR A 276 4.09 16.15 -12.77
N ALA A 277 3.67 15.15 -13.54
CA ALA A 277 3.86 13.75 -13.21
C ALA A 277 5.35 13.40 -13.07
N TRP A 278 6.17 13.84 -14.03
CA TRP A 278 7.61 13.62 -13.99
C TRP A 278 8.33 14.43 -12.91
N LEU A 279 7.91 15.68 -12.66
CA LEU A 279 8.46 16.46 -11.54
C LEU A 279 8.24 15.73 -10.21
N ALA A 280 7.01 15.27 -9.95
CA ALA A 280 6.67 14.62 -8.69
C ALA A 280 7.42 13.29 -8.50
N ASN A 281 7.42 12.45 -9.54
CA ASN A 281 8.11 11.17 -9.54
C ASN A 281 9.63 11.34 -9.34
N SER A 282 10.25 12.25 -10.09
CA SER A 282 11.69 12.47 -9.98
C SER A 282 12.11 13.14 -8.68
N LEU A 283 11.24 13.96 -8.06
CA LEU A 283 11.50 14.49 -6.72
C LEU A 283 11.50 13.36 -5.68
N TYR A 284 10.51 12.46 -5.75
CA TYR A 284 10.40 11.31 -4.86
C TYR A 284 11.64 10.40 -4.99
N PHE A 285 11.93 9.91 -6.20
CA PHE A 285 13.07 9.01 -6.42
C PHE A 285 14.42 9.67 -6.09
N TYR A 286 14.61 10.97 -6.35
CA TYR A 286 15.86 11.64 -5.96
C TYR A 286 16.02 11.78 -4.44
N HIS A 287 14.91 11.89 -3.73
CA HIS A 287 14.92 11.93 -2.28
C HIS A 287 15.36 10.57 -1.70
N VAL A 288 14.67 9.50 -2.09
CA VAL A 288 14.86 8.18 -1.50
C VAL A 288 16.15 7.49 -1.97
N THR A 289 16.53 7.62 -3.25
CA THR A 289 17.72 6.95 -3.79
C THR A 289 18.99 7.77 -3.67
N ASN A 290 18.88 9.10 -3.47
CA ASN A 290 19.99 10.05 -3.61
C ASN A 290 20.61 10.13 -5.03
N TYR A 291 20.03 9.47 -6.04
CA TYR A 291 20.42 9.61 -7.45
C TYR A 291 19.48 10.56 -8.18
N PHE A 292 20.04 11.53 -8.90
CA PHE A 292 19.22 12.43 -9.73
C PHE A 292 18.64 11.66 -10.92
N PRO A 293 17.30 11.57 -11.07
CA PRO A 293 16.69 10.88 -12.20
C PRO A 293 16.86 11.71 -13.47
N GLN A 294 17.88 11.38 -14.25
CA GLN A 294 18.20 12.13 -15.45
C GLN A 294 17.15 11.82 -16.53
N PRO A 295 16.46 12.85 -17.06
CA PRO A 295 15.70 12.65 -18.29
C PRO A 295 16.67 12.33 -19.43
N PRO A 296 16.26 11.52 -20.42
CA PRO A 296 17.07 11.32 -21.60
C PRO A 296 17.45 12.65 -22.26
N GLY A 297 18.72 12.80 -22.66
CA GLY A 297 19.24 14.04 -23.24
C GLY A 297 19.48 15.19 -22.25
N PHE A 298 19.50 14.92 -20.93
CA PHE A 298 19.65 15.95 -19.88
C PHE A 298 20.79 16.96 -20.10
N LYS A 299 21.95 16.54 -20.63
CA LYS A 299 23.09 17.42 -20.91
C LYS A 299 23.19 17.90 -22.36
N ASP A 300 22.47 17.25 -23.27
CA ASP A 300 22.49 17.55 -24.70
C ASP A 300 21.07 17.44 -25.26
N ILE A 301 20.34 18.56 -25.16
CA ILE A 301 18.98 18.64 -25.72
C ILE A 301 19.01 18.44 -27.24
N SER A 302 20.12 18.77 -27.91
CA SER A 302 20.24 18.54 -29.36
C SER A 302 20.22 17.04 -29.69
N ALA A 303 20.64 16.17 -28.76
CA ALA A 303 20.45 14.73 -28.89
C ALA A 303 18.97 14.36 -28.98
N ILE A 304 18.08 15.03 -28.25
CA ILE A 304 16.61 14.82 -28.33
C ILE A 304 16.08 15.26 -29.71
N HIS A 305 16.64 16.31 -30.30
CA HIS A 305 16.27 16.75 -31.65
C HIS A 305 16.76 15.82 -32.76
N ARG A 306 17.79 15.00 -32.48
CA ARG A 306 18.36 14.03 -33.41
C ARG A 306 17.71 12.64 -33.32
N LEU A 307 16.83 12.42 -32.35
CA LEU A 307 16.10 11.17 -32.23
C LEU A 307 15.22 10.98 -33.47
N SER A 308 15.28 9.79 -34.06
CA SER A 308 14.30 9.40 -35.07
C SER A 308 12.89 9.37 -34.47
N SER A 309 11.86 9.45 -35.29
CA SER A 309 10.48 9.27 -34.82
C SER A 309 10.28 7.97 -34.05
N GLY A 310 10.99 6.89 -34.43
CA GLY A 310 10.99 5.61 -33.71
C GLY A 310 11.69 5.65 -32.36
N GLN A 311 12.82 6.36 -32.24
CA GLN A 311 13.52 6.53 -30.95
C GLN A 311 12.75 7.46 -30.01
N LEU A 312 12.15 8.51 -30.55
CA LEU A 312 11.26 9.40 -29.80
C LEU A 312 10.07 8.59 -29.28
N ALA A 313 9.44 7.79 -30.14
CA ALA A 313 8.37 6.88 -29.74
C ALA A 313 8.83 5.95 -28.61
N GLN A 314 9.95 5.22 -28.77
CA GLN A 314 10.49 4.36 -27.71
C GLN A 314 10.69 5.09 -26.37
N MET A 315 11.22 6.30 -26.37
CA MET A 315 11.45 7.08 -25.15
C MET A 315 10.17 7.63 -24.51
N GLU A 316 9.08 7.67 -25.27
CA GLU A 316 7.77 8.11 -24.84
C GLU A 316 6.81 6.94 -24.55
N THR A 317 7.10 5.74 -25.08
CA THR A 317 6.27 4.52 -25.02
C THR A 317 6.96 3.34 -24.35
N ALA A 318 8.18 3.48 -23.83
CA ALA A 318 8.84 2.41 -23.07
C ALA A 318 8.10 2.22 -21.75
N PHE A 319 6.97 1.55 -21.82
CA PHE A 319 6.39 0.85 -20.72
C PHE A 319 7.32 -0.34 -20.47
N SER A 320 8.15 -0.23 -19.44
CA SER A 320 8.88 -1.39 -18.95
C SER A 320 7.83 -2.36 -18.42
N ILE A 321 7.40 -3.31 -19.26
CA ILE A 321 6.63 -4.45 -18.80
C ILE A 321 7.61 -5.35 -18.08
N ASN A 322 7.43 -5.52 -16.78
CA ASN A 322 8.22 -6.47 -16.02
C ASN A 322 7.83 -7.89 -16.45
N LEU A 323 8.71 -8.56 -17.19
CA LEU A 323 8.53 -9.96 -17.59
C LEU A 323 8.98 -10.95 -16.48
N GLY A 324 9.24 -10.44 -15.28
CA GLY A 324 9.86 -11.13 -14.17
C GLY A 324 11.40 -11.15 -14.26
N TYR A 325 12.04 -11.75 -13.26
CA TYR A 325 13.48 -11.97 -13.25
C TYR A 325 13.91 -12.80 -14.47
N MET A 326 14.83 -12.26 -15.27
CA MET A 326 15.41 -12.91 -16.44
C MET A 326 16.86 -13.31 -16.14
N ASN A 327 17.09 -14.60 -15.83
CA ASN A 327 18.46 -15.10 -15.66
C ASN A 327 19.13 -15.35 -17.02
N PHE A 328 19.79 -14.34 -17.58
CA PHE A 328 20.48 -14.47 -18.87
C PHE A 328 21.71 -15.40 -18.82
N SER A 329 22.17 -15.79 -17.63
CA SER A 329 23.32 -16.69 -17.47
C SER A 329 22.98 -18.17 -17.62
N GLU A 330 21.70 -18.55 -17.57
CA GLU A 330 21.25 -19.96 -17.63
C GLU A 330 20.88 -20.46 -19.03
N GLY A 331 21.04 -19.67 -20.09
CA GLY A 331 20.95 -20.15 -21.48
C GLY A 331 19.59 -20.64 -21.99
N ILE A 332 18.50 -20.51 -21.22
CA ILE A 332 17.17 -21.09 -21.55
C ILE A 332 16.17 -20.04 -22.10
N TRP A 333 16.54 -18.77 -22.20
CA TRP A 333 15.61 -17.75 -22.72
C TRP A 333 15.54 -17.82 -24.25
N THR A 334 14.57 -18.57 -24.75
CA THR A 334 14.21 -18.56 -26.17
C THR A 334 13.35 -17.32 -26.47
N THR A 335 13.36 -16.89 -27.74
CA THR A 335 12.42 -15.87 -28.25
C THR A 335 10.98 -16.25 -27.91
N GLU A 336 10.64 -17.55 -27.94
CA GLU A 336 9.31 -18.07 -27.59
C GLU A 336 8.93 -17.86 -26.12
N GLU A 337 9.84 -18.01 -25.15
CA GLU A 337 9.54 -17.73 -23.74
C GLU A 337 9.35 -16.23 -23.48
N THR A 338 10.17 -15.41 -24.15
CA THR A 338 10.04 -13.93 -24.10
C THR A 338 8.70 -13.50 -24.69
N ASP A 339 8.37 -14.01 -25.88
CA ASP A 339 7.10 -13.76 -26.55
C ASP A 339 5.92 -14.32 -25.73
N ARG A 340 6.06 -15.48 -25.09
CA ARG A 340 5.01 -16.04 -24.21
C ARG A 340 4.72 -15.13 -23.03
N ARG A 341 5.74 -14.67 -22.31
CA ARG A 341 5.56 -13.77 -21.14
C ARG A 341 5.06 -12.40 -21.56
N PHE A 342 5.61 -11.85 -22.64
CA PHE A 342 5.14 -10.59 -23.21
C PHE A 342 3.69 -10.71 -23.67
N ASN A 343 3.33 -11.78 -24.40
CA ASN A 343 1.96 -12.03 -24.85
C ASN A 343 1.03 -12.33 -23.68
N THR A 344 1.49 -12.99 -22.61
CA THR A 344 0.69 -13.20 -21.37
C THR A 344 0.39 -11.85 -20.71
N ALA A 345 1.41 -10.99 -20.58
CA ALA A 345 1.23 -9.63 -20.10
C ALA A 345 0.29 -8.84 -21.03
N CYS A 346 0.35 -9.05 -22.35
CA CYS A 346 -0.53 -8.40 -23.34
C CYS A 346 -1.93 -9.01 -23.48
N GLU A 347 -2.13 -10.27 -23.12
CA GLU A 347 -3.43 -10.94 -23.15
C GLU A 347 -4.32 -10.43 -22.02
N GLY A 348 -3.74 -10.11 -20.85
CA GLY A 348 -4.40 -9.31 -19.82
C GLY A 348 -4.74 -7.87 -20.26
N MET A 349 -4.18 -7.40 -21.39
CA MET A 349 -4.41 -6.06 -21.95
C MET A 349 -5.43 -6.05 -23.12
N LYS A 350 -6.00 -7.19 -23.52
CA LYS A 350 -7.10 -7.21 -24.50
C LYS A 350 -8.42 -6.95 -23.77
N ASN A 351 -9.25 -6.04 -24.28
CA ASN A 351 -10.64 -5.91 -23.80
C ASN A 351 -11.29 -7.30 -23.87
N PRO A 352 -11.79 -7.85 -22.77
CA PRO A 352 -12.36 -9.18 -22.80
C PRO A 352 -13.58 -9.19 -23.74
N PRO A 353 -13.76 -10.25 -24.56
CA PRO A 353 -15.10 -10.62 -24.99
C PRO A 353 -16.01 -10.74 -23.75
N PRO A 354 -17.32 -10.48 -23.84
CA PRO A 354 -18.24 -10.64 -22.70
C PRO A 354 -17.96 -11.96 -21.97
N ALA A 355 -17.71 -11.85 -20.67
CA ALA A 355 -16.87 -12.75 -19.90
C ALA A 355 -17.10 -14.26 -20.12
N MET A 356 -16.00 -14.98 -20.32
CA MET A 356 -15.79 -16.27 -19.68
C MET A 356 -14.49 -16.20 -18.87
N SER A 357 -14.63 -16.46 -17.58
CA SER A 357 -13.68 -16.26 -16.48
C SER A 357 -12.35 -17.02 -16.62
N ALA A 358 -11.23 -16.31 -16.44
CA ALA A 358 -9.94 -16.87 -16.01
C ALA A 358 -9.85 -16.83 -14.47
N PRO A 359 -8.97 -17.65 -13.84
CA PRO A 359 -9.11 -18.07 -12.44
C PRO A 359 -8.83 -16.93 -11.44
N PRO A 360 -9.51 -16.91 -10.29
CA PRO A 360 -9.57 -15.78 -9.37
C PRO A 360 -8.30 -15.66 -8.50
N LEU A 361 -8.12 -14.46 -7.90
CA LEU A 361 -7.53 -14.28 -6.56
C LEU A 361 -7.90 -15.51 -5.74
N SER A 362 -6.95 -16.19 -5.08
CA SER A 362 -7.23 -17.44 -4.35
C SER A 362 -8.55 -17.28 -3.60
N GLU A 363 -9.58 -17.92 -4.14
CA GLU A 363 -10.95 -17.72 -3.72
C GLU A 363 -10.93 -17.95 -2.22
N ILE A 364 -11.51 -17.01 -1.42
CA ILE A 364 -11.62 -17.25 0.03
C ILE A 364 -12.21 -18.66 0.15
N PRO A 365 -11.49 -19.62 0.78
CA PRO A 365 -11.87 -21.01 0.69
C PRO A 365 -13.33 -21.20 1.09
N ARG A 366 -13.97 -22.24 0.57
CA ARG A 366 -15.31 -22.54 1.06
C ARG A 366 -15.22 -22.91 2.54
N PRO A 367 -16.12 -22.38 3.39
CA PRO A 367 -16.11 -22.73 4.79
C PRO A 367 -16.52 -24.21 4.97
N ASP A 368 -15.94 -24.86 5.96
CA ASP A 368 -16.43 -26.14 6.47
C ASP A 368 -17.54 -25.86 7.49
N CYS A 369 -18.75 -26.36 7.22
CA CYS A 369 -19.95 -25.93 7.92
C CYS A 369 -20.28 -26.83 9.11
N ALA A 370 -20.65 -26.22 10.24
CA ALA A 370 -21.12 -26.96 11.38
C ALA A 370 -22.50 -27.58 11.10
N TYR A 371 -22.60 -28.91 11.18
CA TYR A 371 -23.87 -29.63 11.01
C TYR A 371 -24.66 -29.76 12.31
N ASN A 372 -23.98 -29.66 13.46
CA ASN A 372 -24.55 -29.81 14.79
C ASN A 372 -24.34 -28.52 15.60
N GLY A 373 -25.08 -28.40 16.70
CA GLY A 373 -25.00 -27.26 17.61
C GLY A 373 -26.21 -26.33 17.55
N PRO A 374 -26.30 -25.40 18.52
CA PRO A 374 -27.35 -24.39 18.59
C PRO A 374 -27.36 -23.52 17.33
N ALA A 375 -28.55 -23.05 16.96
CA ALA A 375 -28.71 -22.15 15.83
C ALA A 375 -28.75 -20.69 16.30
N PHE A 376 -28.32 -19.77 15.45
CA PHE A 376 -28.33 -18.33 15.73
C PHE A 376 -28.82 -17.52 14.53
N ALA A 377 -29.29 -16.30 14.78
CA ALA A 377 -29.75 -15.39 13.74
C ALA A 377 -28.57 -14.65 13.07
N GLN A 378 -28.68 -14.43 11.76
CA GLN A 378 -27.63 -13.79 10.95
C GLN A 378 -27.40 -12.32 11.32
N SER A 379 -28.47 -11.56 11.57
CA SER A 379 -28.35 -10.12 11.84
C SER A 379 -27.57 -9.80 13.12
N PRO A 380 -27.83 -10.45 14.28
CA PRO A 380 -26.96 -10.31 15.45
C PRO A 380 -25.53 -10.77 15.20
N ALA A 381 -25.32 -11.86 14.44
CA ALA A 381 -23.99 -12.35 14.10
C ALA A 381 -23.18 -11.32 13.29
N GLU A 382 -23.78 -10.62 12.33
CA GLU A 382 -23.13 -9.52 11.58
C GLU A 382 -22.62 -8.40 12.51
N ALA A 383 -23.42 -8.02 13.52
CA ALA A 383 -23.00 -7.03 14.51
C ALA A 383 -21.81 -7.55 15.34
N HIS A 384 -21.85 -8.80 15.80
CA HIS A 384 -20.76 -9.40 16.54
C HIS A 384 -19.48 -9.58 15.72
N ILE A 385 -19.59 -9.88 14.41
CA ILE A 385 -18.45 -9.87 13.48
C ILE A 385 -17.85 -8.47 13.42
N HIS A 386 -18.69 -7.43 13.32
CA HIS A 386 -18.20 -6.06 13.32
C HIS A 386 -17.46 -5.73 14.62
N ASP A 387 -18.03 -6.05 15.78
CA ASP A 387 -17.42 -5.81 17.09
C ASP A 387 -16.10 -6.57 17.23
N PHE A 388 -16.06 -7.84 16.83
CA PHE A 388 -14.86 -8.68 16.89
C PHE A 388 -13.74 -8.14 16.01
N CYS A 389 -14.06 -7.81 14.75
CA CYS A 389 -13.09 -7.32 13.79
C CYS A 389 -12.66 -5.87 14.01
N SER A 390 -13.34 -5.12 14.89
CA SER A 390 -12.99 -3.72 15.23
C SER A 390 -12.24 -3.60 16.55
N ASN A 391 -11.87 -4.72 17.18
CA ASN A 391 -11.07 -4.69 18.40
C ASN A 391 -9.60 -4.47 18.06
N GLU A 392 -9.09 -3.27 18.30
CA GLU A 392 -7.71 -2.89 17.97
C GLU A 392 -6.68 -3.71 18.77
N GLU A 393 -7.01 -4.18 19.98
CA GLU A 393 -6.13 -5.06 20.76
C GLU A 393 -5.84 -6.37 20.02
N PHE A 394 -6.80 -6.84 19.22
CA PHE A 394 -6.60 -8.05 18.41
C PHE A 394 -5.67 -7.78 17.23
N TRP A 395 -5.72 -6.57 16.64
CA TRP A 395 -4.86 -6.20 15.52
C TRP A 395 -3.38 -6.13 15.89
N ASP A 396 -3.08 -5.81 17.15
CA ASP A 396 -1.72 -5.77 17.68
C ASP A 396 -1.24 -7.12 18.22
N THR A 397 -2.05 -8.17 18.11
CA THR A 397 -1.69 -9.53 18.53
C THR A 397 -1.15 -10.34 17.36
N VAL A 398 0.01 -10.96 17.56
CA VAL A 398 0.63 -11.90 16.63
C VAL A 398 0.18 -13.32 16.98
N ILE A 399 -0.46 -13.99 16.04
CA ILE A 399 -0.86 -15.38 16.20
C ILE A 399 0.33 -16.28 15.85
N VAL A 400 0.69 -17.16 16.77
CA VAL A 400 1.85 -18.06 16.67
C VAL A 400 1.42 -19.47 17.08
N PRO A 401 2.08 -20.55 16.66
CA PRO A 401 1.75 -21.86 17.21
C PRO A 401 2.09 -21.89 18.70
N PRO A 402 1.45 -22.76 19.51
CA PRO A 402 1.67 -22.80 20.96
C PRO A 402 3.14 -22.96 21.38
N ILE A 403 3.94 -23.66 20.57
CA ILE A 403 5.38 -23.86 20.79
C ILE A 403 6.16 -22.53 20.77
N SER A 404 5.66 -21.52 20.06
CA SER A 404 6.31 -20.23 19.82
C SER A 404 5.87 -19.11 20.79
N LEU A 405 5.02 -19.43 21.77
CA LEU A 405 4.50 -18.45 22.73
C LEU A 405 5.63 -17.84 23.57
N GLY A 406 6.63 -18.62 23.99
CA GLY A 406 7.87 -18.12 24.59
C GLY A 406 7.65 -17.11 25.73
N LEU A 407 8.00 -15.85 25.50
CA LEU A 407 7.86 -14.71 26.43
C LEU A 407 6.49 -14.01 26.38
N ASP A 408 5.50 -14.60 25.70
CA ASP A 408 4.18 -14.05 25.39
C ASP A 408 4.19 -12.73 24.59
N LYS A 409 5.39 -12.29 24.17
CA LYS A 409 5.61 -11.07 23.40
C LYS A 409 6.66 -11.24 22.33
N THR A 410 6.54 -10.45 21.28
CA THR A 410 7.54 -10.26 20.22
C THR A 410 8.64 -9.28 20.66
N SER A 411 9.70 -9.19 19.87
CA SER A 411 10.83 -8.26 20.09
C SER A 411 10.41 -6.78 20.08
N ASP A 412 9.34 -6.44 19.36
CA ASP A 412 8.68 -5.13 19.34
C ASP A 412 7.55 -5.00 20.38
N ASN A 413 7.51 -5.87 21.39
CA ASN A 413 6.58 -5.83 22.54
C ASN A 413 5.08 -6.04 22.19
N ARG A 414 4.78 -6.58 21.01
CA ARG A 414 3.42 -7.02 20.63
C ARG A 414 3.08 -8.34 21.30
N GLN A 415 1.80 -8.55 21.60
CA GLN A 415 1.34 -9.75 22.29
C GLN A 415 1.36 -10.95 21.35
N LYS A 416 1.78 -12.11 21.85
CA LYS A 416 1.66 -13.39 21.15
C LYS A 416 0.46 -14.15 21.69
N ALA A 417 -0.27 -14.82 20.81
CA ALA A 417 -1.35 -15.73 21.19
C ALA A 417 -1.40 -16.94 20.25
N ALA A 418 -1.85 -18.10 20.74
CA ALA A 418 -2.11 -19.26 19.87
C ALA A 418 -3.42 -19.14 19.08
N GLY A 419 -4.32 -18.31 19.61
CA GLY A 419 -5.55 -17.89 18.97
C GLY A 419 -6.20 -16.79 19.79
N ILE A 420 -7.15 -16.12 19.16
CA ILE A 420 -7.99 -15.09 19.76
C ILE A 420 -9.43 -15.51 19.58
N ALA A 421 -10.21 -15.44 20.64
CA ALA A 421 -11.62 -15.77 20.62
C ALA A 421 -12.45 -14.83 21.50
N LYS A 422 -13.72 -14.65 21.14
CA LYS A 422 -14.69 -13.90 21.93
C LYS A 422 -16.09 -14.48 21.77
N GLY A 423 -16.76 -14.71 22.90
CA GLY A 423 -18.12 -15.21 22.97
C GLY A 423 -19.16 -14.09 23.12
N TYR A 424 -20.21 -14.14 22.32
CA TYR A 424 -21.33 -13.19 22.34
C TYR A 424 -22.63 -13.92 22.67
N ALA A 425 -23.46 -13.39 23.56
CA ALA A 425 -24.68 -14.07 23.99
C ALA A 425 -25.68 -14.26 22.83
N ILE A 426 -26.30 -15.44 22.73
CA ILE A 426 -27.40 -15.70 21.79
C ILE A 426 -28.72 -15.47 22.53
N GLY A 427 -29.56 -14.57 22.00
CA GLY A 427 -30.82 -14.21 22.65
C GLY A 427 -31.75 -15.42 22.84
N GLY A 428 -32.17 -15.65 24.09
CA GLY A 428 -33.13 -16.71 24.44
C GLY A 428 -32.53 -18.09 24.66
N THR A 429 -31.20 -18.22 24.67
CA THR A 429 -30.49 -19.47 25.02
C THR A 429 -29.38 -19.19 26.03
N ASP A 430 -28.83 -20.26 26.63
CA ASP A 430 -27.62 -20.19 27.47
C ASP A 430 -26.33 -20.28 26.62
N ASP A 431 -26.47 -20.40 25.29
CA ASP A 431 -25.35 -20.52 24.36
C ASP A 431 -24.76 -19.15 23.99
N LYS A 432 -23.51 -19.17 23.56
CA LYS A 432 -22.81 -18.01 23.00
C LYS A 432 -22.37 -18.30 21.57
N LEU A 433 -22.40 -17.28 20.73
CA LEU A 433 -21.74 -17.25 19.44
C LEU A 433 -20.27 -16.87 19.66
N TRP A 434 -19.39 -17.84 19.47
CA TRP A 434 -17.95 -17.69 19.56
C TRP A 434 -17.38 -17.37 18.19
N LEU A 435 -16.67 -16.24 18.10
CA LEU A 435 -15.87 -15.86 16.95
C LEU A 435 -14.40 -16.02 17.31
N GLY A 436 -13.60 -16.62 16.43
CA GLY A 436 -12.20 -16.83 16.72
C GLY A 436 -11.31 -16.88 15.48
N LEU A 437 -10.02 -16.60 15.70
CA LEU A 437 -8.92 -16.81 14.76
C LEU A 437 -7.81 -17.54 15.50
N MET A 438 -7.37 -18.68 14.98
CA MET A 438 -6.36 -19.53 15.61
C MET A 438 -5.37 -20.10 14.60
N PHE A 439 -4.22 -20.51 15.11
CA PHE A 439 -3.20 -21.20 14.33
C PHE A 439 -3.67 -22.63 14.01
N SER A 440 -3.44 -23.10 12.79
CA SER A 440 -3.76 -24.49 12.42
C SER A 440 -3.05 -25.49 13.31
N ARG A 441 -3.64 -26.67 13.52
CA ARG A 441 -3.02 -27.76 14.29
C ARG A 441 -2.05 -28.60 13.45
N ASP A 442 -2.16 -28.52 12.13
CA ASP A 442 -1.52 -29.45 11.22
C ASP A 442 -0.43 -28.76 10.39
N SER A 443 0.83 -29.17 10.64
CA SER A 443 1.98 -28.92 9.75
C SER A 443 2.22 -27.44 9.39
N CYS A 444 2.10 -26.56 10.36
CA CYS A 444 2.26 -25.12 10.18
C CYS A 444 3.38 -24.56 11.07
N THR A 445 4.15 -23.64 10.52
CA THR A 445 5.25 -22.93 11.20
C THR A 445 5.14 -21.44 10.93
N GLY A 446 5.81 -20.62 11.75
CA GLY A 446 5.84 -19.17 11.59
C GLY A 446 4.78 -18.44 12.41
N SER A 447 4.45 -17.23 12.01
CA SER A 447 3.50 -16.36 12.69
C SER A 447 2.65 -15.59 11.69
N PHE A 448 1.50 -15.10 12.13
CA PHE A 448 0.67 -14.23 11.31
C PHE A 448 -0.03 -13.16 12.15
N GLN A 449 -0.42 -12.08 11.47
CA GLN A 449 -1.19 -11.00 12.08
C GLN A 449 -2.66 -11.40 12.13
N PHE A 450 -3.38 -10.93 13.15
CA PHE A 450 -4.83 -11.14 13.23
C PHE A 450 -5.59 -10.63 11.99
N SER A 451 -5.12 -9.53 11.41
CA SER A 451 -5.69 -8.91 10.22
C SER A 451 -4.60 -8.31 9.34
N LEU A 452 -4.83 -8.28 8.04
CA LEU A 452 -3.97 -7.60 7.06
C LEU A 452 -4.57 -6.25 6.66
N GLY A 453 -3.72 -5.25 6.46
CA GLY A 453 -4.12 -3.90 6.07
C GLY A 453 -3.25 -2.84 6.72
N GLU A 454 -3.08 -1.71 6.03
CA GLU A 454 -2.33 -0.55 6.53
C GLU A 454 -3.21 0.35 7.39
N THR A 455 -4.51 0.40 7.07
CA THR A 455 -5.50 1.19 7.81
C THR A 455 -6.38 0.32 8.71
N ASN A 456 -6.96 0.94 9.75
CA ASN A 456 -7.94 0.30 10.62
C ASN A 456 -9.15 -0.24 9.83
N ASP A 457 -9.52 0.44 8.74
CA ASP A 457 -10.61 0.03 7.86
C ASP A 457 -10.26 -1.23 7.07
N GLU A 458 -9.08 -1.29 6.47
CA GLU A 458 -8.61 -2.46 5.73
C GLU A 458 -8.45 -3.68 6.64
N LYS A 459 -7.86 -3.51 7.82
CA LYS A 459 -7.72 -4.57 8.84
C LYS A 459 -9.08 -5.15 9.24
N ARG A 460 -10.04 -4.27 9.49
CA ARG A 460 -11.41 -4.64 9.82
C ARG A 460 -12.09 -5.38 8.66
N ASP A 461 -11.96 -4.88 7.43
CA ASP A 461 -12.61 -5.47 6.25
C ASP A 461 -12.00 -6.81 5.85
N TYR A 462 -10.68 -6.97 6.05
CA TYR A 462 -9.99 -8.25 5.90
C TYR A 462 -10.58 -9.30 6.84
N CYS A 463 -10.70 -9.00 8.14
CA CYS A 463 -11.31 -9.90 9.12
C CYS A 463 -12.80 -10.18 8.81
N LYS A 464 -13.57 -9.13 8.48
CA LYS A 464 -15.00 -9.24 8.18
C LYS A 464 -15.25 -10.16 6.99
N SER A 465 -14.46 -10.04 5.93
CA SER A 465 -14.70 -10.84 4.72
C SER A 465 -14.58 -12.35 4.99
N ARG A 466 -13.61 -12.79 5.80
CA ARG A 466 -13.47 -14.21 6.19
C ARG A 466 -14.62 -14.72 7.05
N LEU A 467 -14.98 -14.00 8.11
CA LEU A 467 -16.08 -14.41 8.98
C LEU A 467 -17.45 -14.35 8.27
N ARG A 468 -17.64 -13.39 7.36
CA ARG A 468 -18.84 -13.32 6.50
C ARG A 468 -18.90 -14.45 5.50
N THR A 469 -17.77 -14.94 4.99
CA THR A 469 -17.75 -16.14 4.15
C THR A 469 -18.29 -17.35 4.92
N ILE A 470 -17.95 -17.51 6.20
CA ILE A 470 -18.54 -18.57 7.04
C ILE A 470 -20.05 -18.34 7.24
N LEU A 471 -20.44 -17.13 7.66
CA LEU A 471 -21.84 -16.79 7.96
C LEU A 471 -22.78 -16.98 6.76
N ASN A 472 -22.31 -16.58 5.57
CA ASN A 472 -23.08 -16.62 4.35
C ASN A 472 -22.92 -17.94 3.58
N GLY A 473 -21.82 -18.67 3.78
CA GLY A 473 -21.59 -19.98 3.17
C GLY A 473 -22.27 -21.13 3.90
N CYS A 474 -22.50 -21.00 5.21
CA CYS A 474 -23.09 -22.07 6.03
C CYS A 474 -24.56 -21.80 6.39
N GLY A 475 -25.41 -22.81 6.20
CA GLY A 475 -26.86 -22.68 6.46
C GLY A 475 -27.54 -21.64 5.58
N THR A 476 -27.27 -21.66 4.27
CA THR A 476 -27.76 -20.66 3.29
C THR A 476 -29.29 -20.59 3.17
N GLY A 477 -30.00 -21.66 3.51
CA GLY A 477 -31.47 -21.73 3.42
C GLY A 477 -32.23 -20.95 4.50
N THR A 478 -31.55 -20.29 5.44
CA THR A 478 -32.17 -19.52 6.52
C THR A 478 -31.28 -18.36 6.96
N VAL A 479 -31.90 -17.28 7.43
CA VAL A 479 -31.24 -16.14 8.08
C VAL A 479 -31.47 -16.12 9.58
N THR A 480 -32.32 -17.00 10.11
CA THR A 480 -32.70 -17.04 11.53
C THR A 480 -32.12 -18.24 12.29
N ALA A 481 -31.65 -19.27 11.57
CA ALA A 481 -31.12 -20.50 12.16
C ALA A 481 -29.79 -20.93 11.49
N LYS A 482 -28.81 -20.03 11.52
CA LYS A 482 -27.42 -20.29 11.09
C LYS A 482 -26.72 -21.19 12.11
N LYS A 483 -25.76 -22.00 11.64
CA LYS A 483 -24.93 -22.87 12.51
C LYS A 483 -23.44 -22.49 12.54
N GLY A 484 -23.00 -21.61 11.63
CA GLY A 484 -21.58 -21.23 11.52
C GLY A 484 -20.72 -22.34 10.93
N GLY A 485 -19.43 -22.34 11.25
CA GLY A 485 -18.42 -23.22 10.68
C GLY A 485 -17.00 -22.71 10.90
N THR A 486 -16.07 -23.27 10.14
CA THR A 486 -14.66 -22.85 10.10
C THR A 486 -14.24 -22.52 8.68
N LEU A 487 -13.25 -21.66 8.54
CA LEU A 487 -12.59 -21.32 7.29
C LEU A 487 -11.08 -21.47 7.50
N VAL A 488 -10.47 -22.37 6.73
CA VAL A 488 -9.02 -22.62 6.79
C VAL A 488 -8.35 -21.93 5.60
N GLU A 489 -7.46 -20.98 5.88
CA GLU A 489 -6.70 -20.21 4.88
C GLU A 489 -5.20 -20.36 5.19
N GLY A 490 -4.57 -21.40 4.62
CA GLY A 490 -3.20 -21.77 4.99
C GLY A 490 -3.11 -22.20 6.46
N CYS A 491 -2.38 -21.45 7.28
CA CYS A 491 -2.23 -21.72 8.71
C CYS A 491 -3.24 -20.97 9.59
N HIS A 492 -4.15 -20.21 9.00
CA HIS A 492 -5.20 -19.45 9.69
C HIS A 492 -6.47 -20.29 9.75
N ILE A 493 -7.06 -20.44 10.92
CA ILE A 493 -8.40 -20.99 11.08
C ILE A 493 -9.29 -19.89 11.66
N TYR A 494 -10.20 -19.38 10.83
CA TYR A 494 -11.31 -18.54 11.29
C TYR A 494 -12.47 -19.45 11.70
N ALA A 495 -13.12 -19.13 12.81
CA ALA A 495 -14.19 -19.95 13.35
C ALA A 495 -15.37 -19.11 13.82
N MET A 496 -16.56 -19.65 13.60
CA MET A 496 -17.83 -19.13 14.07
C MET A 496 -18.67 -20.29 14.58
N MET A 497 -18.81 -20.43 15.89
CA MET A 497 -19.46 -21.59 16.50
C MET A 497 -20.43 -21.15 17.60
N ALA A 498 -21.58 -21.80 17.70
CA ALA A 498 -22.48 -21.61 18.84
C ALA A 498 -22.23 -22.73 19.87
N ALA A 499 -21.94 -22.35 21.11
CA ALA A 499 -21.73 -23.28 22.21
C ALA A 499 -21.89 -22.59 23.57
N GLN A 500 -22.24 -23.37 24.59
CA GLN A 500 -22.35 -22.88 25.98
C GLN A 500 -20.98 -22.44 26.55
N ASN A 501 -19.93 -23.22 26.27
CA ASN A 501 -18.55 -22.95 26.72
C ASN A 501 -17.67 -22.52 25.54
N ASP A 502 -16.51 -21.93 25.83
CA ASP A 502 -15.53 -21.55 24.79
C ASP A 502 -15.02 -22.81 24.08
N PRO A 503 -15.34 -23.01 22.79
CA PRO A 503 -14.87 -24.18 22.04
C PRO A 503 -13.36 -24.12 21.76
N PHE A 504 -12.72 -22.96 21.97
CA PHE A 504 -11.31 -22.72 21.69
C PHE A 504 -10.41 -22.95 22.90
N ASP A 505 -10.96 -22.96 24.12
CA ASP A 505 -10.20 -23.31 25.33
C ASP A 505 -9.59 -24.72 25.24
N GLU A 506 -10.23 -25.63 24.50
CA GLU A 506 -9.79 -27.01 24.35
C GLU A 506 -8.80 -27.21 23.19
N TRP A 507 -8.60 -26.19 22.35
CA TRP A 507 -7.92 -26.34 21.07
C TRP A 507 -6.46 -26.82 21.21
N TYR A 508 -5.83 -26.45 22.33
CA TYR A 508 -4.44 -26.80 22.67
C TYR A 508 -4.24 -27.43 24.06
N LYS A 509 -5.25 -28.09 24.66
CA LYS A 509 -5.12 -28.67 26.02
C LYS A 509 -4.17 -29.87 26.09
N ASP A 510 -4.07 -30.66 25.03
CA ASP A 510 -3.32 -31.93 25.03
C ASP A 510 -1.99 -31.83 24.26
N GLN A 511 -1.15 -30.86 24.61
CA GLN A 511 0.15 -30.66 23.96
C GLN A 511 1.08 -31.87 24.10
N GLY A 512 0.97 -32.62 25.19
CA GLY A 512 1.89 -33.73 25.46
C GLY A 512 3.30 -33.24 25.77
N GLU A 513 4.30 -34.06 25.49
CA GLU A 513 5.69 -33.77 25.83
C GLU A 513 6.36 -32.91 24.76
N LEU A 514 7.14 -31.92 25.18
CA LEU A 514 8.07 -31.22 24.29
C LEU A 514 9.11 -32.22 23.74
N LYS A 515 9.33 -32.20 22.43
CA LYS A 515 10.36 -32.94 21.72
C LYS A 515 11.22 -31.95 20.95
N CYS A 516 12.51 -32.21 20.88
CA CYS A 516 13.45 -31.39 20.15
C CYS A 516 14.50 -32.28 19.48
N GLU A 517 14.95 -31.89 18.31
CA GLU A 517 16.06 -32.51 17.60
C GLU A 517 16.94 -31.45 16.95
N ASP A 518 18.13 -31.87 16.51
CA ASP A 518 19.01 -31.00 15.73
C ASP A 518 18.29 -30.60 14.43
N THR A 519 18.17 -29.30 14.17
CA THR A 519 17.56 -28.83 12.92
C THR A 519 18.35 -29.37 11.74
N ALA A 520 17.66 -30.02 10.81
CA ALA A 520 18.25 -30.56 9.59
C ALA A 520 18.72 -29.40 8.69
N ALA A 521 19.98 -29.00 8.85
CA ALA A 521 20.58 -27.86 8.18
C ALA A 521 21.89 -28.26 7.50
N THR A 522 22.06 -27.91 6.22
CA THR A 522 23.32 -28.10 5.49
C THR A 522 24.40 -27.13 6.00
N GLY A 523 25.67 -27.40 5.68
CA GLY A 523 26.83 -26.75 6.32
C GLY A 523 26.90 -25.22 6.27
N GLU A 524 26.15 -24.59 5.36
CA GLU A 524 26.03 -23.14 5.14
C GLU A 524 24.66 -22.56 5.51
N SER A 525 23.70 -23.38 5.98
CA SER A 525 22.36 -22.90 6.33
C SER A 525 22.40 -21.97 7.55
N ALA A 526 21.60 -20.90 7.50
CA ALA A 526 21.38 -19.99 8.63
C ALA A 526 20.81 -20.68 9.87
N LEU A 527 20.24 -21.89 9.70
CA LEU A 527 19.72 -22.72 10.79
C LEU A 527 20.77 -23.66 11.39
N LYS A 528 22.05 -23.54 11.00
CA LYS A 528 23.14 -24.30 11.62
C LYS A 528 23.30 -23.89 13.09
N GLY A 529 23.34 -24.89 13.97
CA GLY A 529 23.41 -24.64 15.41
C GLY A 529 22.07 -24.22 16.01
N THR A 530 20.97 -24.75 15.47
CA THR A 530 19.62 -24.56 16.00
C THR A 530 18.97 -25.92 16.31
N CYS A 531 17.91 -25.90 17.10
CA CYS A 531 17.09 -27.04 17.44
C CYS A 531 15.68 -26.84 16.90
N THR A 532 15.12 -27.86 16.24
CA THR A 532 13.70 -27.86 15.87
C THR A 532 12.93 -28.56 16.97
N CYS A 533 11.92 -27.90 17.53
CA CYS A 533 11.12 -28.44 18.62
C CYS A 533 9.63 -28.45 18.29
N TRP A 534 8.89 -29.39 18.88
CA TRP A 534 7.44 -29.53 18.77
C TRP A 534 6.85 -30.20 20.01
N TYR A 535 5.56 -30.05 20.20
CA TYR A 535 4.80 -30.78 21.22
C TYR A 535 4.29 -32.12 20.66
N SER A 536 4.40 -33.22 21.41
CA SER A 536 4.08 -34.57 20.89
C SER A 536 2.61 -34.74 20.48
N GLY A 537 1.69 -33.96 21.05
CA GLY A 537 0.28 -33.88 20.65
C GLY A 537 0.04 -33.10 19.36
N TYR A 538 1.04 -32.35 18.90
CA TYR A 538 1.00 -31.50 17.71
C TYR A 538 2.34 -31.57 16.94
N PRO A 539 2.76 -32.73 16.42
CA PRO A 539 4.08 -32.90 15.82
C PRO A 539 4.30 -32.08 14.55
N GLY A 540 3.23 -31.62 13.91
CA GLY A 540 3.32 -30.70 12.78
C GLY A 540 3.54 -29.23 13.16
N LEU A 541 3.42 -28.86 14.44
CA LEU A 541 3.67 -27.51 14.92
C LEU A 541 5.09 -27.42 15.47
N THR A 542 6.02 -27.17 14.55
CA THR A 542 7.44 -27.04 14.86
C THR A 542 7.86 -25.57 14.92
N ASP A 543 8.90 -25.30 15.72
CA ASP A 543 9.61 -24.02 15.66
C ASP A 543 11.10 -24.20 15.95
N VAL A 544 11.90 -23.17 15.63
CA VAL A 544 13.36 -23.25 15.65
C VAL A 544 13.95 -22.39 16.76
N PHE A 545 14.67 -23.06 17.65
CA PHE A 545 15.29 -22.47 18.84
C PHE A 545 16.80 -22.48 18.75
N LYS A 546 17.45 -21.58 19.49
CA LYS A 546 18.90 -21.59 19.61
C LYS A 546 19.37 -22.89 20.26
N LYS A 547 20.41 -23.51 19.68
CA LYS A 547 21.02 -24.71 20.27
C LYS A 547 21.64 -24.36 21.63
N PRO A 548 21.37 -25.15 22.68
CA PRO A 548 21.85 -24.87 24.02
C PRO A 548 23.36 -25.09 24.11
N ASN A 549 23.98 -24.54 25.15
CA ASN A 549 25.42 -24.69 25.39
C ASN A 549 25.88 -26.15 25.54
N SER A 550 24.95 -27.07 25.89
CA SER A 550 25.22 -28.51 25.93
C SER A 550 25.48 -29.12 24.54
N ASN A 551 25.18 -28.38 23.46
CA ASN A 551 25.21 -28.84 22.07
C ASN A 551 24.30 -30.05 21.81
N VAL A 552 23.27 -30.27 22.63
CA VAL A 552 22.30 -31.36 22.46
C VAL A 552 20.89 -30.78 22.47
N CYS A 553 20.12 -31.01 21.40
CA CYS A 553 18.73 -30.60 21.33
C CYS A 553 17.85 -31.57 22.14
N LYS A 554 17.52 -31.21 23.38
CA LYS A 554 16.64 -31.98 24.29
C LYS A 554 15.68 -31.05 25.01
N ALA A 555 14.45 -31.50 25.22
CA ALA A 555 13.33 -30.71 25.76
C ALA A 555 13.53 -30.08 27.16
N GLY A 556 14.54 -30.49 27.92
CA GLY A 556 14.92 -29.83 29.18
C GLY A 556 16.08 -28.83 29.07
N ASP A 557 16.81 -28.86 27.95
CA ASP A 557 17.99 -28.03 27.71
C ASP A 557 17.64 -26.79 26.86
N ILE A 558 16.52 -26.83 26.13
CA ILE A 558 16.07 -25.70 25.30
C ILE A 558 15.42 -24.63 26.17
N ASN A 559 15.94 -23.41 26.08
CA ASN A 559 15.26 -22.24 26.59
C ASN A 559 14.24 -21.75 25.55
N LEU A 560 12.94 -21.97 25.80
CA LEU A 560 11.87 -21.53 24.90
C LEU A 560 11.81 -20.00 24.70
N LYS A 561 12.54 -19.23 25.51
CA LYS A 561 12.72 -17.79 25.33
C LYS A 561 13.76 -17.45 24.26
N ASP A 562 14.67 -18.36 23.94
CA ASP A 562 15.74 -18.20 22.95
C ASP A 562 15.30 -18.69 21.57
N LEU A 563 14.08 -18.31 21.18
CA LEU A 563 13.53 -18.58 19.86
C LEU A 563 14.31 -17.77 18.81
N ILE A 564 14.77 -18.43 17.73
CA ILE A 564 15.56 -17.75 16.68
C ILE A 564 14.68 -16.94 15.72
N THR A 565 13.38 -17.23 15.73
CA THR A 565 12.35 -16.62 14.91
C THR A 565 11.45 -15.73 15.75
N ASN A 566 11.73 -14.42 15.73
CA ASN A 566 10.74 -13.33 15.60
C ASN A 566 11.42 -11.96 15.47
#